data_AF-A0A662D727-F1
#
_entry.id   AF-A0A662D727-F1
#
_cell.length_a   1.000
_cell.length_b   1.000
_cell.length_c   1.000
_cell.angle_alpha   90.00
_cell.angle_beta   90.00
_cell.angle_gamma   90.00
#
_symmetry.space_group_name_H-M   'P 1'
#
loop_
_entity.id
_entity.type
_entity.pdbx_description
1 polymer ?
#
loop_
_entity_poly.entity_id
_entity_poly.type
_entity_poly.pdbx_seq_one_letter_code
_entity_poly.pdbx_strand_id
1 'polypeptide(L)'
;MFNPEKSAIFEAVRLEKNPFFRFTSVFKKVFFLLPLVFLVLKLWGLFLIFLDLAVAYYLLDCFFNSAVKHPKLKVKIGKAITCPQEYNLADLFSFEVAKAIYTAGNDETRLLYNLITQQAKLRFVFYRCLLNPKEIRKLLLAHLRYSSRSSEKSPEKKVLEFQMVLEDSLKIAQRRGKERVEMGDVLISLARTSPIFKKILADARLKPEDIENVVEWLERIEQRSQKRKRFWEKENLLQLGSIGKNWAAGYTPTLDRFSID
;
A
#
# COMPACT_ATOMS: atom_id res chain seq x y z
N MET A 1 -11.56 -19.78 -0.17
CA MET A 1 -11.81 -19.58 1.26
C MET A 1 -10.76 -18.59 1.71
N PHE A 2 -11.13 -17.61 2.52
CA PHE A 2 -10.16 -16.65 3.05
C PHE A 2 -9.42 -17.30 4.22
N ASN A 3 -8.13 -17.62 4.06
CA ASN A 3 -7.30 -18.20 5.10
C ASN A 3 -5.98 -17.42 5.26
N PRO A 4 -5.89 -16.46 6.20
CA PRO A 4 -4.70 -15.65 6.36
C PRO A 4 -3.51 -16.45 6.91
N GLU A 5 -3.72 -17.54 7.64
CA GLU A 5 -2.62 -18.29 8.27
C GLU A 5 -1.74 -19.03 7.24
N LYS A 6 -2.38 -19.56 6.20
CA LYS A 6 -1.75 -20.30 5.09
C LYS A 6 -1.33 -19.38 3.93
N SER A 7 -1.39 -18.07 4.10
CA SER A 7 -1.12 -17.11 3.04
C SER A 7 0.29 -16.55 3.11
N ALA A 8 0.99 -16.57 1.98
CA ALA A 8 2.35 -16.04 1.88
C ALA A 8 2.40 -14.53 2.17
N ILE A 9 1.36 -13.77 1.80
CA ILE A 9 1.32 -12.33 2.05
C ILE A 9 1.15 -12.02 3.55
N PHE A 10 0.38 -12.83 4.28
CA PHE A 10 0.22 -12.68 5.73
C PHE A 10 1.43 -13.22 6.50
N GLU A 11 2.14 -14.20 5.98
CA GLU A 11 3.47 -14.57 6.47
C GLU A 11 4.46 -13.40 6.35
N ALA A 12 4.49 -12.71 5.21
CA ALA A 12 5.31 -11.50 5.04
C ALA A 12 4.98 -10.42 6.09
N VAL A 13 3.70 -10.23 6.41
CA VAL A 13 3.26 -9.29 7.47
C VAL A 13 3.76 -9.72 8.85
N ARG A 14 3.73 -11.02 9.16
CA ARG A 14 4.29 -11.57 10.41
C ARG A 14 5.80 -11.36 10.48
N LEU A 15 6.51 -11.60 9.38
CA LEU A 15 7.95 -11.37 9.28
C LEU A 15 8.29 -9.90 9.50
N GLU A 16 7.54 -8.94 8.93
CA GLU A 16 7.79 -7.49 9.16
C GLU A 16 7.72 -7.11 10.64
N LYS A 17 6.90 -7.79 11.44
CA LYS A 17 6.79 -7.54 12.88
C LYS A 17 7.96 -8.08 13.70
N ASN A 18 8.70 -9.05 13.16
CA ASN A 18 9.91 -9.55 13.81
C ASN A 18 10.94 -8.41 13.87
N PRO A 19 11.52 -8.10 15.06
CA PRO A 19 12.53 -7.05 15.21
C PRO A 19 13.64 -7.12 14.16
N PHE A 20 14.07 -8.33 13.79
CA PHE A 20 15.10 -8.54 12.78
C PHE A 20 14.75 -7.88 11.45
N PHE A 21 13.56 -8.16 10.90
CA PHE A 21 13.10 -7.58 9.63
C PHE A 21 12.60 -6.14 9.76
N ARG A 22 12.07 -5.76 10.93
CA ARG A 22 11.57 -4.41 11.18
C ARG A 22 12.67 -3.36 11.13
N PHE A 23 13.84 -3.70 11.68
CA PHE A 23 14.96 -2.77 11.81
C PHE A 23 15.97 -2.85 10.66
N THR A 24 15.77 -3.71 9.65
CA THR A 24 16.68 -3.82 8.50
C THR A 24 16.94 -2.47 7.83
N SER A 25 15.89 -1.67 7.61
CA SER A 25 16.03 -0.34 7.00
C SER A 25 16.83 0.66 7.85
N VAL A 26 16.81 0.50 9.18
CA VAL A 26 17.58 1.32 10.13
C VAL A 26 19.02 0.83 10.18
N PHE A 27 19.22 -0.48 10.37
CA PHE A 27 20.53 -1.12 10.38
C PHE A 27 21.31 -0.87 9.10
N LYS A 28 20.65 -0.95 7.94
CA LYS A 28 21.24 -0.59 6.65
C LYS A 28 21.85 0.81 6.67
N LYS A 29 21.15 1.81 7.23
CA LYS A 29 21.66 3.19 7.31
C LYS A 29 22.81 3.33 8.30
N VAL A 30 22.68 2.70 9.48
CA VAL A 30 23.71 2.73 10.52
C VAL A 30 25.00 2.09 10.03
N PHE A 31 24.91 0.88 9.48
CA PHE A 31 26.05 0.15 8.94
C PHE A 31 26.60 0.76 7.66
N PHE A 32 25.83 1.57 6.92
CA PHE A 32 26.37 2.32 5.78
C PHE A 32 27.26 3.50 6.21
N LEU A 33 26.99 4.13 7.37
CA LEU A 33 27.75 5.28 7.85
C LEU A 33 28.98 4.91 8.70
N LEU A 34 28.89 3.83 9.48
CA LEU A 34 29.98 3.38 10.36
C LEU A 34 31.32 3.08 9.66
N PRO A 35 31.36 2.48 8.45
CA PRO A 35 32.61 2.26 7.73
C PRO A 35 33.39 3.57 7.51
N LEU A 36 32.70 4.68 7.22
CA LEU A 36 33.36 5.98 7.02
C LEU A 36 34.08 6.45 8.29
N VAL A 37 33.52 6.17 9.47
CA VAL A 37 34.17 6.50 10.76
C VAL A 37 35.43 5.67 10.97
N PHE A 38 35.36 4.35 10.73
CA PHE A 38 36.52 3.46 10.87
C PHE A 38 37.62 3.73 9.83
N LEU A 39 37.24 4.22 8.65
CA LEU A 39 38.17 4.69 7.63
C LEU A 39 39.00 5.87 8.14
N VAL A 40 38.36 6.87 8.75
CA VAL A 40 39.05 8.06 9.33
C VAL A 40 39.96 7.65 10.49
N LEU A 41 39.51 6.72 11.33
CA LEU A 41 40.29 6.19 12.45
C LEU A 41 41.39 5.20 12.03
N LYS A 42 41.55 4.91 10.73
CA LYS A 42 42.51 3.95 10.16
C LYS A 42 42.37 2.53 10.72
N LEU A 43 41.16 2.14 11.12
CA LEU A 43 40.83 0.81 11.64
C LEU A 43 40.33 -0.09 10.50
N TRP A 44 41.24 -0.49 9.61
CA TRP A 44 40.92 -1.19 8.35
C TRP A 44 40.14 -2.49 8.52
N GLY A 45 40.43 -3.29 9.54
CA GLY A 45 39.68 -4.52 9.81
C GLY A 45 38.21 -4.26 10.14
N LEU A 46 37.94 -3.26 11.00
CA LEU A 46 36.57 -2.86 11.33
C LEU A 46 35.87 -2.21 10.14
N PHE A 47 36.59 -1.45 9.31
CA PHE A 47 36.04 -0.90 8.08
C PHE A 47 35.46 -2.01 7.19
N LEU A 48 36.22 -3.07 6.91
CA LEU A 48 35.78 -4.18 6.06
C LEU A 48 34.57 -4.91 6.66
N ILE A 49 34.63 -5.25 7.95
CA ILE A 49 33.52 -5.95 8.65
C ILE A 49 32.21 -5.15 8.55
N PHE A 50 32.27 -3.85 8.82
CA PHE A 50 31.06 -3.01 8.79
C PHE A 50 30.56 -2.74 7.37
N LEU A 51 31.45 -2.72 6.38
CA LEU A 51 31.08 -2.63 4.97
C LEU A 51 30.33 -3.89 4.52
N ASP A 52 30.83 -5.08 4.86
CA ASP A 52 30.17 -6.35 4.55
C ASP A 52 28.78 -6.44 5.19
N LEU A 53 28.66 -6.01 6.46
CA LEU A 53 27.37 -5.90 7.14
C LEU A 53 26.44 -4.93 6.41
N ALA A 54 26.93 -3.78 5.96
CA ALA A 54 26.11 -2.82 5.22
C ALA A 54 25.53 -3.43 3.94
N VAL A 55 26.36 -4.17 3.18
CA VAL A 55 25.93 -4.86 1.97
C VAL A 55 24.93 -5.97 2.30
N ALA A 56 25.19 -6.78 3.33
CA ALA A 56 24.27 -7.84 3.74
C ALA A 56 22.88 -7.29 4.12
N TYR A 57 22.81 -6.22 4.93
CA TYR A 57 21.55 -5.58 5.29
C TYR A 57 20.88 -4.87 4.11
N TYR A 58 21.66 -4.34 3.15
CA TYR A 58 21.12 -3.80 1.90
C TYR A 58 20.43 -4.89 1.07
N LEU A 59 21.11 -6.03 0.86
CA LEU A 59 20.54 -7.18 0.13
C LEU A 59 19.30 -7.74 0.82
N LEU A 60 19.33 -7.85 2.16
CA LEU A 60 18.18 -8.29 2.94
C LEU A 60 16.98 -7.34 2.82
N ASP A 61 17.20 -6.03 2.88
CA ASP A 61 16.16 -5.01 2.70
C ASP A 61 15.59 -5.06 1.27
N CYS A 62 16.44 -5.23 0.25
CA CYS A 62 16.01 -5.44 -1.13
C CYS A 62 15.18 -6.71 -1.30
N PHE A 63 15.64 -7.84 -0.76
CA PHE A 63 14.91 -9.11 -0.80
C PHE A 63 13.54 -8.99 -0.11
N PHE A 64 13.50 -8.40 1.07
CA PHE A 64 12.27 -8.23 1.82
C PHE A 64 11.27 -7.34 1.07
N ASN A 65 11.71 -6.18 0.58
CA ASN A 65 10.84 -5.24 -0.11
C ASN A 65 10.43 -5.70 -1.52
N SER A 66 11.25 -6.51 -2.20
CA SER A 66 10.95 -6.95 -3.56
C SER A 66 10.26 -8.30 -3.64
N ALA A 67 10.72 -9.31 -2.88
CA ALA A 67 10.23 -10.69 -3.02
C ALA A 67 9.23 -11.06 -1.92
N VAL A 68 9.51 -10.69 -0.67
CA VAL A 68 8.67 -11.09 0.48
C VAL A 68 7.36 -10.30 0.51
N LYS A 69 7.41 -8.97 0.30
CA LYS A 69 6.19 -8.13 0.21
C LYS A 69 5.38 -8.33 -1.07
N HIS A 70 5.98 -8.89 -2.12
CA HIS A 70 5.31 -9.11 -3.41
C HIS A 70 5.46 -10.57 -3.85
N PRO A 71 4.86 -11.54 -3.12
CA PRO A 71 4.93 -12.95 -3.49
C PRO A 71 4.31 -13.16 -4.88
N LYS A 72 4.76 -14.17 -5.62
CA LYS A 72 4.17 -14.50 -6.93
C LYS A 72 2.74 -14.99 -6.76
N LEU A 73 1.83 -14.48 -7.59
CA LEU A 73 0.44 -14.93 -7.62
C LEU A 73 0.35 -16.28 -8.33
N LYS A 74 -0.38 -17.22 -7.72
CA LYS A 74 -0.69 -18.52 -8.34
C LYS A 74 -1.83 -18.43 -9.36
N VAL A 75 -2.72 -17.45 -9.20
CA VAL A 75 -3.97 -17.33 -9.94
C VAL A 75 -4.39 -15.86 -10.05
N LYS A 76 -5.09 -15.52 -11.13
CA LYS A 76 -5.73 -14.20 -11.29
C LYS A 76 -7.00 -14.11 -10.44
N ILE A 77 -7.33 -12.91 -9.96
CA ILE A 77 -8.51 -12.65 -9.10
C ILE A 77 -9.78 -13.26 -9.69
N GLY A 78 -10.05 -13.06 -10.99
CA GLY A 78 -11.27 -13.55 -11.62
C GLY A 78 -11.49 -15.07 -11.51
N LYS A 79 -10.43 -15.87 -11.68
CA LYS A 79 -10.51 -17.33 -11.53
C LYS A 79 -10.63 -17.76 -10.05
N ALA A 80 -9.98 -17.02 -9.16
CA ALA A 80 -10.03 -17.33 -7.73
C ALA A 80 -11.41 -17.06 -7.11
N ILE A 81 -12.13 -16.05 -7.61
CA ILE A 81 -13.49 -15.72 -7.15
C ILE A 81 -14.50 -16.78 -7.62
N THR A 82 -14.34 -17.34 -8.83
CA THR A 82 -15.23 -18.39 -9.35
C THR A 82 -15.02 -19.74 -8.67
N CYS A 83 -13.77 -20.04 -8.28
CA CYS A 83 -13.41 -21.30 -7.62
C CYS A 83 -12.85 -21.03 -6.21
N PRO A 84 -13.64 -20.50 -5.27
CA PRO A 84 -13.13 -20.11 -3.97
C PRO A 84 -12.67 -21.33 -3.15
N GLN A 85 -13.15 -22.54 -3.39
CA GLN A 85 -12.71 -23.71 -2.62
C GLN A 85 -11.27 -24.13 -2.94
N GLU A 86 -10.80 -23.87 -4.16
CA GLU A 86 -9.47 -24.28 -4.63
C GLU A 86 -8.37 -23.28 -4.25
N TYR A 87 -8.74 -22.01 -4.10
CA TYR A 87 -7.78 -20.92 -3.91
C TYR A 87 -7.96 -20.20 -2.58
N ASN A 88 -6.83 -19.83 -1.98
CA ASN A 88 -6.80 -18.98 -0.81
C ASN A 88 -6.97 -17.51 -1.24
N LEU A 89 -8.12 -16.93 -0.92
CA LEU A 89 -8.43 -15.55 -1.29
C LEU A 89 -7.50 -14.53 -0.59
N ALA A 90 -6.91 -14.91 0.55
CA ALA A 90 -5.97 -14.06 1.27
C ALA A 90 -4.71 -13.73 0.44
N ASP A 91 -4.29 -14.62 -0.46
CA ASP A 91 -3.11 -14.42 -1.31
C ASP A 91 -3.28 -13.31 -2.35
N LEU A 92 -4.52 -12.88 -2.61
CA LEU A 92 -4.86 -11.88 -3.63
C LEU A 92 -4.73 -10.44 -3.12
N PHE A 93 -4.52 -10.23 -1.82
CA PHE A 93 -4.37 -8.91 -1.24
C PHE A 93 -2.93 -8.40 -1.39
N SER A 94 -2.75 -7.08 -1.49
CA SER A 94 -1.43 -6.46 -1.40
C SER A 94 -0.89 -6.56 0.02
N PHE A 95 0.43 -6.39 0.19
CA PHE A 95 1.08 -6.41 1.49
C PHE A 95 0.48 -5.39 2.46
N GLU A 96 0.25 -4.17 1.96
CA GLU A 96 -0.33 -3.07 2.71
C GLU A 96 -1.73 -3.43 3.20
N VAL A 97 -2.56 -4.03 2.34
CA VAL A 97 -3.91 -4.47 2.71
C VAL A 97 -3.86 -5.59 3.73
N ALA A 98 -3.03 -6.62 3.50
CA ALA A 98 -2.85 -7.73 4.43
C ALA A 98 -2.43 -7.23 5.82
N LYS A 99 -1.54 -6.24 5.88
CA LYS A 99 -1.13 -5.58 7.13
C LYS A 99 -2.29 -4.87 7.83
N ALA A 100 -3.12 -4.14 7.09
CA ALA A 100 -4.28 -3.48 7.66
C ALA A 100 -5.35 -4.47 8.15
N ILE A 101 -5.61 -5.55 7.40
CA ILE A 101 -6.50 -6.65 7.79
C ILE A 101 -6.00 -7.31 9.08
N TYR A 102 -4.71 -7.69 9.10
CA TYR A 102 -4.09 -8.35 10.26
C TYR A 102 -4.16 -7.50 11.53
N THR A 103 -4.05 -6.17 11.39
CA THR A 103 -4.15 -5.23 12.52
C THR A 103 -5.57 -4.84 12.89
N ALA A 104 -6.56 -5.08 12.01
CA ALA A 104 -7.96 -4.77 12.26
C ALA A 104 -8.66 -5.79 13.16
N GLY A 105 -8.31 -7.08 13.03
CA GLY A 105 -8.90 -8.14 13.86
C GLY A 105 -10.41 -8.29 13.64
N ASN A 106 -10.82 -8.51 12.39
CA ASN A 106 -12.21 -8.68 11.95
C ASN A 106 -13.18 -7.52 12.25
N ASP A 107 -12.66 -6.30 12.43
CA ASP A 107 -13.46 -5.11 12.67
C ASP A 107 -13.26 -4.10 11.53
N GLU A 108 -14.32 -3.85 10.75
CA GLU A 108 -14.29 -2.93 9.60
C GLU A 108 -13.99 -1.47 9.99
N THR A 109 -14.41 -1.04 11.19
CA THR A 109 -14.14 0.32 11.68
C THR A 109 -12.65 0.43 12.01
N ARG A 110 -12.07 -0.62 12.62
CA ARG A 110 -10.63 -0.66 12.87
C ARG A 110 -9.85 -0.75 11.55
N LEU A 111 -10.36 -1.46 10.55
CA LEU A 111 -9.77 -1.50 9.20
C LEU A 111 -9.71 -0.11 8.57
N LEU A 112 -10.83 0.62 8.57
CA LEU A 112 -10.88 2.00 8.06
C LEU A 112 -9.93 2.92 8.84
N TYR A 113 -9.91 2.81 10.17
CA TYR A 113 -8.98 3.57 11.01
C TYR A 113 -7.51 3.29 10.65
N ASN A 114 -7.17 2.02 10.43
CA ASN A 114 -5.81 1.60 10.05
C ASN A 114 -5.44 2.12 8.65
N LEU A 115 -6.36 2.07 7.68
CA LEU A 115 -6.17 2.63 6.33
C LEU A 115 -5.82 4.13 6.39
N ILE A 116 -6.60 4.91 7.14
CA ILE A 116 -6.39 6.35 7.30
C ILE A 116 -5.07 6.67 7.99
N THR A 117 -4.68 5.86 8.98
CA THR A 117 -3.52 6.15 9.83
C THR A 117 -2.21 5.71 9.19
N GLN A 118 -2.19 4.53 8.56
CA GLN A 118 -0.96 3.90 8.09
C GLN A 118 -0.58 4.32 6.66
N GLN A 119 -1.55 4.77 5.85
CA GLN A 119 -1.32 5.05 4.42
C GLN A 119 -1.33 6.55 4.13
N ALA A 120 -0.12 7.14 4.10
CA ALA A 120 0.07 8.54 3.78
C ALA A 120 -0.53 8.94 2.42
N LYS A 121 -0.49 8.03 1.44
CA LYS A 121 -1.02 8.21 0.08
C LYS A 121 -2.54 8.36 0.07
N LEU A 122 -3.27 7.58 0.88
CA LEU A 122 -4.73 7.66 0.94
C LEU A 122 -5.23 9.00 1.49
N ARG A 123 -4.41 9.75 2.22
CA ARG A 123 -4.78 11.13 2.62
C ARG A 123 -5.13 12.01 1.43
N PHE A 124 -4.53 11.76 0.27
CA PHE A 124 -4.90 12.44 -0.97
C PHE A 124 -6.41 12.33 -1.23
N VAL A 125 -6.97 11.13 -1.08
CA VAL A 125 -8.40 10.87 -1.36
C VAL A 125 -9.28 11.71 -0.45
N PHE A 126 -9.05 11.63 0.86
CA PHE A 126 -9.81 12.39 1.84
C PHE A 126 -9.72 13.91 1.60
N TYR A 127 -8.51 14.44 1.37
CA TYR A 127 -8.36 15.88 1.11
C TYR A 127 -9.04 16.32 -0.18
N ARG A 128 -9.05 15.51 -1.23
CA ARG A 128 -9.77 15.83 -2.48
C ARG A 128 -11.28 15.79 -2.32
N CYS A 129 -11.78 14.97 -1.39
CA CYS A 129 -13.18 14.95 -1.00
C CYS A 129 -13.53 15.98 0.08
N LEU A 130 -12.61 16.91 0.42
CA LEU A 130 -12.78 17.89 1.50
C LEU A 130 -13.07 17.27 2.89
N LEU A 131 -12.62 16.04 3.08
CA LEU A 131 -12.74 15.31 4.34
C LEU A 131 -11.46 15.47 5.17
N ASN A 132 -11.57 15.88 6.42
CA ASN A 132 -10.42 15.98 7.33
C ASN A 132 -10.08 14.59 7.93
N PRO A 133 -8.94 13.96 7.56
CA PRO A 133 -8.59 12.63 8.07
C PRO A 133 -8.43 12.58 9.59
N LYS A 134 -8.01 13.69 10.21
CA LYS A 134 -7.82 13.77 11.66
C LYS A 134 -9.16 13.72 12.41
N GLU A 135 -10.18 14.39 11.88
CA GLU A 135 -11.52 14.38 12.46
C GLU A 135 -12.19 13.02 12.28
N ILE A 136 -12.12 12.43 11.08
CA ILE A 136 -12.60 11.08 10.83
C ILE A 136 -11.94 10.09 11.81
N ARG A 137 -10.62 10.18 11.99
CA ARG A 137 -9.90 9.32 12.93
C ARG A 137 -10.44 9.44 14.36
N LYS A 138 -10.79 10.65 14.81
CA LYS A 138 -11.41 10.87 16.14
C LYS A 138 -12.79 10.21 16.22
N LEU A 139 -13.62 10.37 15.18
CA LEU A 139 -14.96 9.76 15.11
C LEU A 139 -14.88 8.23 15.16
N LEU A 140 -13.98 7.62 14.38
CA LEU A 140 -13.77 6.17 14.37
C LEU A 140 -13.27 5.65 15.74
N LEU A 141 -12.35 6.37 16.38
CA LEU A 141 -11.87 6.04 17.73
C LEU A 141 -12.99 6.10 18.77
N ALA A 142 -13.84 7.12 18.71
CA ALA A 142 -14.99 7.25 19.59
C ALA A 142 -15.98 6.09 19.38
N HIS A 143 -16.25 5.72 18.12
CA HIS A 143 -17.13 4.61 17.79
C HIS A 143 -16.57 3.26 18.27
N LEU A 144 -15.27 3.00 18.07
CA LEU A 144 -14.62 1.79 18.57
C LEU A 144 -14.68 1.69 20.11
N ARG A 145 -14.48 2.81 20.82
CA ARG A 145 -14.59 2.85 22.29
C ARG A 145 -16.02 2.60 22.74
N TYR A 146 -17.00 3.21 22.08
CA TYR A 146 -18.42 3.00 22.39
C TYR A 146 -18.82 1.53 22.16
N SER A 147 -18.53 0.98 20.97
CA SER A 147 -18.83 -0.41 20.61
C SER A 147 -18.10 -1.45 21.48
N SER A 148 -16.99 -1.08 22.12
CA SER A 148 -16.33 -1.96 23.10
C SER A 148 -17.02 -1.99 24.46
N ARG A 149 -17.82 -0.97 24.78
CA ARG A 149 -18.55 -0.82 26.05
C ARG A 149 -20.02 -1.22 25.94
N SER A 150 -20.63 -0.99 24.77
CA SER A 150 -21.98 -1.45 24.45
C SER A 150 -21.92 -2.85 23.84
N SER A 151 -22.73 -3.80 24.34
CA SER A 151 -22.92 -5.14 23.74
C SER A 151 -23.74 -5.09 22.45
N GLU A 152 -23.48 -4.10 21.59
CA GLU A 152 -24.39 -3.63 20.53
C GLU A 152 -24.32 -4.49 19.26
N LYS A 153 -23.23 -5.24 19.06
CA LYS A 153 -23.10 -6.21 17.96
C LYS A 153 -22.51 -7.52 18.48
N SER A 154 -23.16 -8.64 18.13
CA SER A 154 -22.58 -9.96 18.36
C SER A 154 -21.25 -10.08 17.59
N PRO A 155 -20.26 -10.83 18.13
CA PRO A 155 -19.00 -11.07 17.43
C PRO A 155 -19.19 -11.61 16.01
N GLU A 156 -20.18 -12.49 15.82
CA GLU A 156 -20.55 -13.08 14.53
C GLU A 156 -20.94 -12.02 13.48
N LYS A 157 -21.75 -11.03 13.88
CA LYS A 157 -22.16 -9.95 12.98
C LYS A 157 -20.97 -9.10 12.53
N LYS A 158 -20.01 -8.83 13.42
CA LYS A 158 -18.78 -8.10 13.07
C LYS A 158 -17.94 -8.87 12.05
N VAL A 159 -17.80 -10.18 12.25
CA VAL A 159 -17.08 -11.05 11.31
C VAL A 159 -17.75 -11.06 9.94
N LEU A 160 -19.09 -11.14 9.89
CA LEU A 160 -19.84 -11.12 8.64
C LEU A 160 -19.69 -9.79 7.89
N GLU A 161 -19.88 -8.65 8.58
CA GLU A 161 -19.69 -7.31 8.01
C GLU A 161 -18.25 -7.14 7.46
N PHE A 162 -17.25 -7.60 8.22
CA PHE A 162 -15.86 -7.59 7.78
C PHE A 162 -15.62 -8.46 6.54
N GLN A 163 -16.19 -9.67 6.48
CA GLN A 163 -16.09 -10.54 5.31
C GLN A 163 -16.74 -9.90 4.08
N MET A 164 -17.89 -9.23 4.24
CA MET A 164 -18.53 -8.50 3.15
C MET A 164 -17.63 -7.41 2.56
N VAL A 165 -16.90 -6.68 3.39
CA VAL A 165 -15.89 -5.69 2.93
C VAL A 165 -14.80 -6.37 2.11
N LEU A 166 -14.28 -7.50 2.58
CA LEU A 166 -13.21 -8.21 1.86
C LEU A 166 -13.69 -8.77 0.51
N GLU A 167 -14.88 -9.37 0.48
CA GLU A 167 -15.46 -9.91 -0.74
C GLU A 167 -15.80 -8.82 -1.77
N ASP A 168 -16.37 -7.70 -1.33
CA ASP A 168 -16.66 -6.58 -2.21
C ASP A 168 -15.37 -5.93 -2.73
N SER A 169 -14.32 -5.81 -1.91
CA SER A 169 -13.00 -5.34 -2.37
C SER A 169 -12.37 -6.24 -3.45
N LEU A 170 -12.57 -7.56 -3.36
CA LEU A 170 -12.15 -8.52 -4.38
C LEU A 170 -12.92 -8.32 -5.70
N LYS A 171 -14.24 -8.12 -5.63
CA LYS A 171 -15.07 -7.81 -6.80
C LYS A 171 -14.67 -6.49 -7.45
N ILE A 172 -14.37 -5.47 -6.65
CA ILE A 172 -13.87 -4.17 -7.15
C ILE A 172 -12.56 -4.37 -7.90
N ALA A 173 -11.57 -5.02 -7.29
CA ALA A 173 -10.28 -5.28 -7.91
C ALA A 173 -10.42 -6.11 -9.21
N GLN A 174 -11.31 -7.09 -9.23
CA GLN A 174 -11.64 -7.88 -10.43
C GLN A 174 -12.19 -7.00 -11.55
N ARG A 175 -13.21 -6.18 -11.27
CA ARG A 175 -13.82 -5.28 -12.27
C ARG A 175 -12.82 -4.28 -12.84
N ARG A 176 -11.87 -3.84 -12.02
CA ARG A 176 -10.80 -2.90 -12.37
C ARG A 176 -9.59 -3.58 -13.03
N GLY A 177 -9.66 -4.90 -13.30
CA GLY A 177 -8.62 -5.66 -13.99
C GLY A 177 -7.30 -5.77 -13.22
N LYS A 178 -7.32 -5.61 -11.89
CA LYS A 178 -6.11 -5.65 -11.07
C LYS A 178 -5.66 -7.08 -10.79
N GLU A 179 -4.35 -7.23 -10.60
CA GLU A 179 -3.76 -8.51 -10.17
C GLU A 179 -3.95 -8.75 -8.67
N ARG A 180 -3.95 -7.68 -7.87
CA ARG A 180 -4.11 -7.71 -6.41
C ARG A 180 -5.14 -6.69 -5.95
N VAL A 181 -5.78 -6.98 -4.82
CA VAL A 181 -6.58 -6.01 -4.09
C VAL A 181 -5.65 -5.03 -3.41
N GLU A 182 -5.80 -3.74 -3.69
CA GLU A 182 -5.01 -2.66 -3.13
C GLU A 182 -5.82 -1.83 -2.13
N MET A 183 -5.15 -0.93 -1.41
CA MET A 183 -5.78 -0.09 -0.38
C MET A 183 -6.92 0.77 -0.92
N GLY A 184 -6.86 1.19 -2.18
CA GLY A 184 -7.93 1.91 -2.86
C GLY A 184 -9.20 1.07 -3.00
N ASP A 185 -9.07 -0.20 -3.36
CA ASP A 185 -10.21 -1.12 -3.55
C ASP A 185 -10.92 -1.39 -2.22
N VAL A 186 -10.17 -1.53 -1.13
CA VAL A 186 -10.73 -1.67 0.22
C VAL A 186 -11.42 -0.39 0.68
N LEU A 187 -10.85 0.79 0.39
CA LEU A 187 -11.47 2.06 0.74
C LEU A 187 -12.81 2.27 0.01
N ILE A 188 -12.87 1.93 -1.29
CA ILE A 188 -14.11 1.94 -2.07
C ILE A 188 -15.12 0.97 -1.46
N SER A 189 -14.68 -0.24 -1.10
CA SER A 189 -15.57 -1.21 -0.47
C SER A 189 -16.16 -0.69 0.84
N LEU A 190 -15.31 -0.16 1.72
CA LEU A 190 -15.75 0.45 2.98
C LEU A 190 -16.73 1.60 2.75
N ALA A 191 -16.56 2.42 1.70
CA ALA A 191 -17.50 3.48 1.36
C ALA A 191 -18.89 2.94 1.00
N ARG A 192 -18.95 1.73 0.41
CA ARG A 192 -20.19 1.06 -0.02
C ARG A 192 -20.83 0.17 1.03
N THR A 193 -20.08 -0.30 2.02
CA THR A 193 -20.58 -1.30 2.98
C THR A 193 -20.63 -0.77 4.40
N SER A 194 -19.60 -0.04 4.86
CA SER A 194 -19.47 0.34 6.26
C SER A 194 -20.47 1.43 6.68
N PRO A 195 -21.33 1.17 7.68
CA PRO A 195 -22.36 2.13 8.11
C PRO A 195 -21.78 3.45 8.62
N ILE A 196 -20.69 3.40 9.40
CA ILE A 196 -20.05 4.62 9.92
C ILE A 196 -19.45 5.47 8.80
N PHE A 197 -18.83 4.82 7.81
CA PHE A 197 -18.23 5.57 6.71
C PHE A 197 -19.28 6.15 5.79
N LYS A 198 -20.35 5.40 5.49
CA LYS A 198 -21.52 5.92 4.77
C LYS A 198 -22.09 7.17 5.43
N LYS A 199 -22.22 7.17 6.76
CA LYS A 199 -22.69 8.34 7.49
C LYS A 199 -21.77 9.55 7.30
N ILE A 200 -20.46 9.35 7.43
CA ILE A 200 -19.46 10.41 7.21
C ILE A 200 -19.55 10.98 5.78
N LEU A 201 -19.73 10.11 4.78
CA LEU A 201 -19.88 10.53 3.39
C LEU A 201 -21.20 11.29 3.19
N ALA A 202 -22.31 10.81 3.75
CA ALA A 202 -23.61 11.46 3.66
C ALA A 202 -23.62 12.86 4.31
N ASP A 203 -23.00 13.01 5.48
CA ASP A 203 -22.86 14.30 6.17
C ASP A 203 -22.06 15.30 5.32
N ALA A 204 -21.11 14.81 4.52
CA ALA A 204 -20.33 15.58 3.55
C ALA A 204 -20.99 15.69 2.16
N ARG A 205 -22.21 15.16 1.96
CA ARG A 205 -22.93 15.08 0.68
C ARG A 205 -22.16 14.35 -0.43
N LEU A 206 -21.36 13.35 -0.05
CA LEU A 206 -20.59 12.51 -0.95
C LEU A 206 -21.27 11.16 -1.16
N LYS A 207 -21.14 10.63 -2.37
CA LYS A 207 -21.54 9.27 -2.71
C LYS A 207 -20.31 8.33 -2.72
N PRO A 208 -20.49 7.01 -2.57
CA PRO A 208 -19.37 6.06 -2.68
C PRO A 208 -18.63 6.15 -4.02
N GLU A 209 -19.33 6.50 -5.10
CA GLU A 209 -18.74 6.69 -6.43
C GLU A 209 -17.76 7.86 -6.47
N ASP A 210 -17.96 8.90 -5.65
CA ASP A 210 -17.01 10.03 -5.55
C ASP A 210 -15.66 9.56 -4.99
N ILE A 211 -15.69 8.63 -4.02
CA ILE A 211 -14.48 8.01 -3.46
C ILE A 211 -13.79 7.15 -4.51
N GLU A 212 -14.54 6.35 -5.28
CA GLU A 212 -14.01 5.52 -6.36
C GLU A 212 -13.30 6.35 -7.43
N ASN A 213 -13.92 7.43 -7.89
CA ASN A 213 -13.33 8.35 -8.87
C ASN A 213 -12.01 8.97 -8.38
N VAL A 214 -11.95 9.38 -7.11
CA VAL A 214 -10.74 9.98 -6.54
C VAL A 214 -9.65 8.94 -6.28
N VAL A 215 -10.01 7.72 -5.90
CA VAL A 215 -9.07 6.59 -5.80
C VAL A 215 -8.46 6.26 -7.17
N GLU A 216 -9.27 6.22 -8.23
CA GLU A 216 -8.77 6.04 -9.59
C GLU A 216 -7.83 7.16 -10.03
N TRP A 217 -8.12 8.40 -9.63
CA TRP A 217 -7.21 9.51 -9.88
C TRP A 217 -5.86 9.32 -9.17
N LEU A 218 -5.88 8.96 -7.88
CA LEU A 218 -4.66 8.68 -7.12
C LEU A 218 -3.83 7.59 -7.81
N GLU A 219 -4.45 6.47 -8.18
CA GLU A 219 -3.76 5.35 -8.81
C GLU A 219 -3.13 5.73 -10.16
N ARG A 220 -3.82 6.53 -10.99
CA ARG A 220 -3.24 7.05 -12.23
C ARG A 220 -2.02 7.94 -11.98
N ILE A 221 -2.05 8.78 -10.93
CA ILE A 221 -0.88 9.59 -10.54
C ILE A 221 0.27 8.66 -10.14
N GLU A 222 0.00 7.63 -9.34
CA GLU A 222 1.02 6.69 -8.88
C GLU A 222 1.64 5.89 -10.04
N GLN A 223 0.82 5.40 -10.97
CA GLN A 223 1.29 4.70 -12.17
C GLN A 223 2.21 5.59 -13.01
N ARG A 224 1.81 6.84 -13.25
CA ARG A 224 2.66 7.82 -13.96
C ARG A 224 3.96 8.09 -13.21
N SER A 225 3.91 8.22 -11.88
CA SER A 225 5.09 8.42 -11.05
C SER A 225 6.04 7.22 -11.12
N GLN A 226 5.52 6.00 -11.04
CA GLN A 226 6.33 4.78 -11.12
C GLN A 226 6.95 4.61 -12.50
N LYS A 227 6.20 4.88 -13.58
CA LYS A 227 6.75 4.86 -14.94
C LYS A 227 7.91 5.84 -15.07
N ARG A 228 7.76 7.09 -14.62
CA ARG A 228 8.82 8.12 -14.67
C ARG A 228 10.08 7.77 -13.87
N LYS A 229 9.96 6.99 -12.79
CA LYS A 229 11.13 6.58 -11.98
C LYS A 229 12.01 5.55 -12.68
N ARG A 230 11.47 4.81 -13.64
CA ARG A 230 12.21 3.80 -14.40
C ARG A 230 12.97 4.46 -15.53
N PHE A 231 13.94 5.30 -15.17
CA PHE A 231 14.71 6.11 -16.13
C PHE A 231 15.40 5.26 -17.22
N TRP A 232 15.62 3.97 -16.95
CA TRP A 232 16.22 2.98 -17.87
C TRP A 232 15.26 2.38 -18.90
N GLU A 233 13.94 2.58 -18.77
CA GLU A 233 12.98 2.15 -19.80
C GLU A 233 13.18 2.96 -21.08
N LYS A 234 13.09 2.31 -22.24
CA LYS A 234 13.34 2.94 -23.55
C LYS A 234 12.52 4.20 -23.73
N GLU A 235 11.26 4.18 -23.34
CA GLU A 235 10.34 5.32 -23.42
C GLU A 235 10.85 6.53 -22.61
N ASN A 236 11.37 6.30 -21.39
CA ASN A 236 11.91 7.37 -20.55
C ASN A 236 13.31 7.82 -21.00
N LEU A 237 14.13 6.91 -21.53
CA LEU A 237 15.44 7.24 -22.11
C LEU A 237 15.29 8.14 -23.33
N LEU A 238 14.31 7.85 -24.20
CA LEU A 238 13.99 8.70 -25.35
C LEU A 238 13.51 10.09 -24.94
N GLN A 239 12.82 10.19 -23.79
CA GLN A 239 12.35 11.47 -23.24
C GLN A 239 13.48 12.35 -22.69
N LEU A 240 14.61 11.77 -22.24
CA LEU A 240 15.77 12.54 -21.76
C LEU A 240 16.45 13.37 -22.87
N GLY A 241 16.17 13.06 -24.14
CA GLY A 241 16.76 13.73 -25.29
C GLY A 241 18.19 13.29 -25.58
N SER A 242 18.66 13.55 -26.79
CA SER A 242 20.08 13.38 -27.13
C SER A 242 20.87 14.62 -26.70
N ILE A 243 22.20 14.46 -26.53
CA ILE A 243 23.11 15.58 -26.23
C ILE A 243 23.02 16.69 -27.30
N GLY A 244 22.61 16.33 -28.53
CA GLY A 244 22.39 17.27 -29.65
C GLY A 244 20.96 17.86 -29.75
N LYS A 245 20.04 17.58 -28.81
CA LYS A 245 18.65 18.08 -28.88
C LYS A 245 18.60 19.61 -28.94
N ASN A 246 19.49 20.28 -28.21
CA ASN A 246 19.61 21.74 -28.20
C ASN A 246 20.19 22.33 -29.50
N TRP A 247 20.71 21.49 -30.39
CA TRP A 247 21.35 21.87 -31.66
C TRP A 247 20.45 21.59 -32.86
N ALA A 248 19.31 20.89 -32.66
CA ALA A 248 18.34 20.60 -33.70
C ALA A 248 17.47 21.83 -33.98
N ALA A 249 17.35 22.21 -35.25
CA ALA A 249 16.40 23.22 -35.68
C ALA A 249 14.97 22.72 -35.38
N GLY A 250 14.18 23.51 -34.63
CA GLY A 250 12.83 23.13 -34.21
C GLY A 250 12.70 22.61 -32.77
N TYR A 251 13.77 22.62 -31.97
CA TYR A 251 13.67 22.34 -30.54
C TYR A 251 12.79 23.38 -29.82
N THR A 252 11.80 22.91 -29.04
CA THR A 252 10.82 23.74 -28.32
C THR A 252 11.04 23.70 -26.80
N PRO A 253 12.04 24.42 -26.27
CA PRO A 253 12.42 24.36 -24.85
C PRO A 253 11.30 24.78 -23.89
N THR A 254 10.37 25.64 -24.33
CA THR A 254 9.24 26.07 -23.52
C THR A 254 8.13 25.03 -23.50
N LEU A 255 7.84 24.40 -24.64
CA LEU A 255 6.80 23.38 -24.76
C LEU A 255 7.20 22.13 -23.96
N ASP A 256 8.45 21.68 -24.10
CA ASP A 256 9.02 20.52 -23.39
C ASP A 256 9.02 20.66 -21.85
N ARG A 257 8.90 21.87 -21.31
CA ARG A 257 8.76 22.09 -19.85
C ARG A 257 7.36 21.78 -19.34
N PHE A 258 6.34 21.87 -20.19
CA PHE A 258 4.94 21.81 -19.81
C PHE A 258 4.15 20.70 -20.50
N SER A 259 4.66 20.13 -21.60
CA SER A 259 4.11 18.96 -22.28
C SER A 259 5.14 17.84 -22.36
N ILE A 260 4.62 16.62 -22.50
CA ILE A 260 5.39 15.41 -22.80
C ILE A 260 4.65 14.78 -23.96
N ASP A 261 5.31 14.67 -25.11
CA ASP A 261 4.81 13.91 -26.27
C ASP A 261 4.87 12.39 -26.01
#